data_AF-A0A821KD33-F1
#
_entry.id   AF-A0A821KD33-F1
#
_cell.length_a   1.000
_cell.length_b   1.000
_cell.length_c   1.000
_cell.angle_alpha   90.00
_cell.angle_beta   90.00
_cell.angle_gamma   90.00
#
_symmetry.space_group_name_H-M   'P 1'
#
loop_
_entity.id
_entity.type
_entity.pdbx_description
1 polymer ?
#
loop_
_entity_poly.entity_id
_entity_poly.type
_entity_poly.pdbx_seq_one_letter_code
_entity_poly.pdbx_strand_id
1 'polypeptide(L)'
;MISGIIISISGLFSLPWICAAPVRSLAYVDSLSKYSNTHASGEKVRLIDIKDQRLTNIGVHLLIGCTIFAAPIIHKISVAALFVELKWHLFQQNIIQILAI
;
A
#
# COMPACT_ATOMS: atom_id res chain seq x y z
N MET A 1 7.07 18.20 10.21
CA MET A 1 7.63 19.35 9.48
C MET A 1 7.52 19.20 7.97
N ILE A 2 7.94 18.06 7.39
CA ILE A 2 7.82 17.80 5.93
C ILE A 2 6.38 17.91 5.42
N SER A 3 5.39 17.33 6.11
CA SER A 3 3.97 17.35 5.68
C SER A 3 3.42 18.76 5.44
N GLY A 4 3.76 19.72 6.30
CA GLY A 4 3.32 21.11 6.15
C GLY A 4 3.85 21.81 4.90
N ILE A 5 5.07 21.46 4.46
CA ILE A 5 5.70 22.03 3.26
C ILE A 5 4.99 21.51 2.00
N ILE A 6 4.76 20.19 1.92
CA ILE A 6 4.06 19.56 0.78
C ILE A 6 2.64 20.10 0.65
N ILE A 7 1.96 20.25 1.78
CA ILE A 7 0.62 20.82 1.90
C ILE A 7 0.56 22.25 1.35
N SER A 8 1.51 23.10 1.77
CA SER A 8 1.58 24.50 1.33
C SER A 8 1.81 24.61 -0.17
N ILE A 9 2.62 23.71 -0.75
CA ILE A 9 2.88 23.66 -2.18
C ILE A 9 1.68 23.09 -2.95
N SER A 10 0.99 22.07 -2.43
CA SER A 10 -0.22 21.49 -3.07
C SER A 10 -1.40 22.44 -3.10
N GLY A 11 -1.54 23.31 -2.08
CA GLY A 11 -2.57 24.34 -2.04
C GLY A 11 -2.42 25.41 -3.13
N LEU A 12 -1.18 25.70 -3.55
CA LEU A 12 -0.89 26.64 -4.64
C LEU A 12 -1.22 26.06 -6.02
N PHE A 13 -1.10 24.74 -6.20
CA PHE A 13 -1.37 24.06 -7.47
C PHE A 13 -2.81 23.50 -7.58
N SER A 14 -3.69 23.76 -6.59
CA SER A 14 -5.04 23.18 -6.50
C SER A 14 -5.08 21.64 -6.52
N LEU A 15 -4.00 20.98 -6.08
CA LEU A 15 -4.00 19.52 -5.92
C LEU A 15 -4.62 19.13 -4.56
N PRO A 16 -5.35 18.00 -4.49
CA PRO A 16 -5.96 17.53 -3.25
C PRO A 16 -4.89 17.28 -2.17
N TRP A 17 -5.24 17.67 -0.94
CA TRP A 17 -4.35 17.64 0.22
C TRP A 17 -3.98 16.20 0.58
N ILE A 18 -2.70 15.83 0.43
CA ILE A 18 -2.26 14.45 0.65
C ILE A 18 -2.01 14.21 2.14
N CYS A 19 -2.86 13.39 2.77
CA CYS A 19 -2.73 12.95 4.16
C CYS A 19 -1.95 11.62 4.26
N ALA A 20 -1.39 11.33 5.44
CA ALA A 20 -0.74 10.05 5.71
C ALA A 20 -1.74 8.89 5.56
N ALA A 21 -1.42 7.91 4.72
CA ALA A 21 -2.28 6.77 4.41
C ALA A 21 -1.76 5.49 5.10
N PRO A 22 -2.20 5.17 6.33
CA PRO A 22 -1.68 4.04 7.10
C PRO A 22 -1.94 2.70 6.40
N VAL A 23 -3.08 2.54 5.71
CA VAL A 23 -3.44 1.32 4.97
C VAL A 23 -2.41 1.02 3.87
N ARG A 24 -1.98 2.05 3.14
CA ARG A 24 -0.96 1.89 2.09
C ARG A 24 0.37 1.49 2.69
N SER A 25 0.74 2.06 3.84
CA SER A 25 1.96 1.69 4.56
C SER A 25 1.94 0.24 5.01
N LEU A 26 0.81 -0.25 5.52
CA LEU A 26 0.66 -1.64 5.95
C LEU A 26 0.75 -2.61 4.76
N ALA A 27 0.02 -2.36 3.67
CA ALA A 27 0.09 -3.21 2.48
C ALA A 27 1.49 -3.25 1.86
N TYR A 28 2.20 -2.12 1.90
CA TYR A 28 3.59 -2.05 1.46
C TYR A 28 4.53 -2.89 2.34
N VAL A 29 4.40 -2.80 3.66
CA VAL A 29 5.20 -3.61 4.59
C VAL A 29 4.87 -5.10 4.46
N ASP A 30 3.60 -5.45 4.28
CA ASP A 30 3.18 -6.84 4.07
C ASP A 30 3.72 -7.42 2.76
N SER A 31 3.78 -6.62 1.68
CA SER A 31 4.42 -7.03 0.42
C SER A 31 5.94 -7.25 0.52
N LEU A 32 6.58 -6.66 1.52
CA LEU A 32 8.02 -6.79 1.79
C LEU A 32 8.33 -7.88 2.82
N SER A 33 7.31 -8.33 3.54
CA SER A 33 7.39 -9.38 4.53
C SER A 33 7.48 -10.74 3.84
N LYS A 34 8.62 -11.42 3.97
CA LYS A 34 8.76 -12.80 3.50
C LYS A 34 8.46 -13.77 4.64
N TYR A 35 7.44 -14.61 4.44
CA TYR A 35 7.11 -15.71 5.35
C TYR A 35 7.85 -16.99 4.93
N SER A 36 8.44 -17.72 5.89
CA SER A 36 9.23 -18.94 5.63
C SER A 36 8.30 -20.06 5.16
N ASN A 37 8.73 -20.80 4.15
CA ASN A 37 7.96 -21.88 3.51
C ASN A 37 8.28 -23.28 4.04
N THR A 38 8.95 -23.42 5.18
CA THR A 38 9.30 -24.75 5.71
C THR A 38 8.97 -24.84 7.20
N HIS A 39 7.73 -25.18 7.53
CA HIS A 39 7.38 -25.66 8.86
C HIS A 39 6.47 -26.90 8.76
N ALA A 40 6.91 -27.98 9.42
CA ALA A 40 6.07 -29.11 9.77
C ALA A 40 4.97 -28.64 10.75
N SER A 41 3.78 -29.24 10.62
CA SER A 41 2.57 -28.95 11.38
C SER A 41 2.83 -28.64 12.87
N GLY A 42 2.78 -27.35 13.27
CA GLY A 42 2.78 -26.94 14.69
C GLY A 42 3.65 -25.75 15.13
N GLU A 43 4.48 -25.14 14.29
CA GLU A 43 5.38 -24.05 14.73
C GLU A 43 4.92 -22.63 14.31
N LYS A 44 5.14 -21.66 15.21
CA LYS A 44 4.69 -20.26 15.09
C LYS A 44 5.40 -19.58 13.91
N VAL A 45 4.64 -19.06 12.95
CA VAL A 45 5.16 -18.38 11.76
C VAL A 45 6.07 -17.21 12.17
N ARG A 46 7.36 -17.35 11.89
CA ARG A 46 8.39 -16.34 12.22
C ARG A 46 8.71 -15.50 10.99
N LEU A 47 8.60 -14.18 11.12
CA LEU A 47 9.10 -13.18 10.15
C LEU A 47 10.63 -13.34 10.03
N ILE A 48 11.14 -13.63 8.83
CA ILE A 48 12.58 -13.90 8.60
C ILE A 48 13.34 -12.63 8.25
N ASP A 49 12.76 -11.74 7.43
CA ASP A 49 13.36 -10.45 7.09
C ASP A 49 12.36 -9.49 6.42
N ILE A 50 12.55 -8.18 6.60
CA ILE A 50 11.79 -7.10 5.95
C ILE A 50 12.75 -6.39 5.00
N LYS A 51 12.50 -6.46 3.69
CA LYS A 51 13.34 -5.75 2.72
C LYS A 51 13.06 -4.26 2.73
N ASP A 52 14.11 -3.44 2.86
CA ASP A 52 13.99 -1.98 2.70
C ASP A 52 13.92 -1.59 1.21
N GLN A 53 12.84 -0.91 0.81
CA GLN A 53 12.61 -0.55 -0.59
C GLN A 53 12.38 0.94 -0.84
N ARG A 54 13.37 1.76 -0.46
CA ARG A 54 13.39 3.21 -0.75
C ARG A 54 13.19 3.53 -2.24
N LEU A 55 13.73 2.69 -3.13
CA LEU A 55 13.59 2.81 -4.59
C LEU A 55 12.15 2.63 -5.08
N THR A 56 11.35 1.77 -4.44
CA THR A 56 9.96 1.53 -4.85
C THR A 56 9.08 2.74 -4.57
N ASN A 57 9.34 3.47 -3.49
CA ASN A 57 8.60 4.70 -3.19
C ASN A 57 8.83 5.78 -4.26
N ILE A 58 10.08 5.93 -4.73
CA ILE A 58 10.43 6.85 -5.83
C ILE A 58 9.79 6.39 -7.15
N GLY A 59 9.86 5.08 -7.44
CA GLY A 59 9.27 4.50 -8.65
C GLY A 59 7.76 4.71 -8.74
N VAL A 60 7.03 4.53 -7.62
CA VAL A 60 5.58 4.75 -7.57
C VAL A 60 5.22 6.21 -7.79
N HIS A 61 5.94 7.17 -7.19
CA HIS A 61 5.70 8.60 -7.42
C HIS A 61 5.93 8.99 -8.88
N LEU A 62 6.97 8.44 -9.51
CA LEU A 62 7.28 8.70 -10.91
C LEU A 62 6.22 8.10 -11.84
N LEU A 63 5.76 6.88 -11.55
CA LEU A 63 4.67 6.23 -12.30
C LEU A 63 3.36 7.01 -12.18
N ILE A 64 3.02 7.54 -11.00
CA ILE A 64 1.84 8.40 -10.79
C ILE A 64 1.94 9.68 -11.64
N GLY A 65 3.12 10.28 -11.74
CA GLY A 65 3.35 11.41 -12.65
C GLY A 65 3.15 11.02 -14.12
N CYS A 66 3.68 9.86 -14.54
CA CYS A 66 3.48 9.34 -15.89
C CYS A 66 2.02 8.95 -16.19
N THR A 67 1.23 8.63 -15.17
CA THR A 67 -0.17 8.22 -15.29
C THR A 67 -1.05 9.33 -15.88
N ILE A 68 -0.69 10.60 -15.69
CA ILE A 68 -1.38 11.76 -16.29
C ILE A 68 -1.36 11.66 -17.83
N PHE A 69 -0.25 11.19 -18.40
CA PHE A 69 -0.11 10.99 -19.84
C PHE A 69 -0.80 9.70 -20.32
N ALA A 70 -0.92 8.70 -19.45
CA ALA A 70 -1.53 7.40 -19.73
C ALA A 70 -3.04 7.31 -19.41
N ALA A 71 -3.71 8.45 -19.18
CA ALA A 71 -5.15 8.54 -18.90
C ALA A 71 -6.07 7.61 -19.74
N PRO A 72 -5.90 7.44 -21.07
CA PRO A 72 -6.80 6.58 -21.86
C PRO A 72 -6.68 5.08 -21.54
N ILE A 73 -5.59 4.62 -20.93
CA ILE A 73 -5.36 3.20 -20.58
C ILE A 73 -6.12 2.82 -19.31
N ILE A 74 -6.24 3.74 -18.36
CA ILE A 74 -6.83 3.52 -17.03
C ILE A 74 -8.35 3.29 -17.12
N HIS A 75 -9.00 3.91 -18.11
CA HIS A 75 -10.45 3.79 -18.32
C HIS A 75 -10.90 2.36 -18.71
N LYS A 76 -9.96 1.45 -18.96
CA LYS A 76 -10.23 0.01 -19.21
C LYS A 76 -10.27 -0.82 -17.93
N ILE A 77 -9.81 -0.28 -16.79
CA ILE A 77 -9.92 -0.96 -15.49
C ILE A 77 -11.36 -0.79 -14.97
N SER A 78 -12.06 -1.89 -14.77
CA SER A 78 -13.38 -1.87 -14.14
C SER A 78 -13.25 -1.51 -12.66
N VAL A 79 -14.12 -0.62 -12.18
CA VAL A 79 -14.22 -0.25 -10.75
C VAL A 79 -14.44 -1.48 -9.85
N ALA A 80 -14.97 -2.58 -10.41
CA ALA A 80 -15.15 -3.85 -9.71
C ALA A 80 -13.83 -4.43 -9.16
N ALA A 81 -12.71 -4.28 -9.88
CA ALA A 81 -11.42 -4.78 -9.42
C ALA A 81 -10.93 -4.02 -8.17
N LEU A 82 -11.18 -2.72 -8.10
CA LEU A 82 -10.80 -1.89 -6.95
C LEU A 82 -11.63 -2.23 -5.70
N PHE A 83 -12.90 -2.58 -5.87
CA PHE A 83 -13.77 -2.95 -4.76
C PHE A 83 -13.43 -4.33 -4.17
N VAL A 84 -12.95 -5.25 -5.00
CA VAL A 84 -12.49 -6.58 -4.54
C VAL A 84 -11.31 -6.45 -3.58
N GLU A 85 -10.34 -5.58 -3.88
CA GLU A 85 -9.19 -5.31 -3.00
C GLU A 85 -9.63 -4.74 -1.64
N LEU A 86 -10.60 -3.81 -1.63
CA LEU A 86 -11.15 -3.27 -0.39
C LEU A 86 -11.81 -4.37 0.47
N LYS A 87 -12.56 -5.27 -0.17
CA LYS A 87 -13.21 -6.39 0.52
C LYS A 87 -12.20 -7.39 1.08
N TRP A 88 -11.13 -7.69 0.35
CA TRP A 88 -10.04 -8.56 0.82
C TRP A 88 -9.33 -7.97 2.04
N HIS A 89 -9.16 -6.65 2.09
CA HIS A 89 -8.53 -5.99 3.22
C HIS A 89 -9.39 -6.05 4.50
N LEU A 90 -10.70 -5.86 4.39
CA LEU A 90 -11.62 -6.00 5.54
C LEU A 90 -11.61 -7.43 6.12
N PHE A 91 -11.37 -8.43 5.27
CA PHE A 91 -11.23 -9.82 5.68
C PHE A 91 -9.93 -10.08 6.45
N GLN A 92 -8.82 -9.46 6.03
CA GLN A 92 -7.53 -9.56 6.74
C GLN A 92 -7.59 -8.93 8.14
N GLN A 93 -8.23 -7.77 8.30
CA GLN A 93 -8.41 -7.14 9.61
C GLN A 93 -9.20 -8.02 10.59
N ASN A 94 -10.22 -8.73 10.09
CA ASN A 94 -11.04 -9.61 10.91
C ASN A 94 -10.26 -10.86 11.37
N ILE A 95 -9.43 -11.45 10.49
CA ILE A 95 -8.58 -12.60 10.84
C ILE A 95 -7.52 -12.25 11.90
N ILE A 96 -6.89 -11.07 11.80
CA ILE A 96 -5.86 -10.64 12.77
C ILE A 96 -6.46 -10.45 14.18
N GLN A 97 -7.70 -9.94 14.27
CA GLN A 97 -8.40 -9.80 15.56
C GLN A 97 -8.77 -11.17 16.17
N ILE A 98 -9.16 -12.15 15.34
CA ILE A 98 -9.50 -13.51 15.79
C ILE A 98 -8.26 -14.29 16.27
N LEU A 99 -7.09 -14.05 15.66
CA LEU A 99 -5.82 -14.66 16.09
C LEU A 99 -5.17 -13.99 17.31
N ALA A 100 -5.65 -12.80 17.70
CA ALA A 100 -5.14 -12.02 18.84
C ALA A 100 -5.95 -12.24 20.15
N ILE A 101 -7.01 -13.06 20.11
CA ILE A 101 -7.82 -13.53 21.26
C ILE A 101 -7.48 -14.99 21.53
#